data_AF-G7W8M3-F1
#
_entry.id   AF-G7W8M3-F1
#
_cell.length_a   1.000
_cell.length_b   1.000
_cell.length_c   1.000
_cell.angle_alpha   90.00
_cell.angle_beta   90.00
_cell.angle_gamma   90.00
#
_symmetry.space_group_name_H-M   'P 1'
#
loop_
_entity.id
_entity.type
_entity.pdbx_description
1 polymer ?
#
loop_
_entity_poly.entity_id
_entity_poly.type
_entity_poly.pdbx_seq_one_letter_code
_entity_poly.pdbx_strand_id
1 'polypeptide(L)'
;MANVIAERTLQIIAAEINSIKDQAGRMLLYRSVEIGRRLTEAKSMVKHGEWGKWLENSVSYSQSTANKLMRLYEEYGAKLTAARDGSNSDSYPNLSYTQAIILLGVPEEERESFMAENDVAGMSTRELKQAVRERDEALNEKTELQNALTANQGAVTEITSERDELRKQASGLQAAIQTKELTIKTLQEKLAAAKEDEASAGKIAALEKDIKAAQVKLSANKVSFLYNNIANEFEELLKELTKLAPADPEAHEKYKGEVSGLIGKIGERL
;
A
#
# COMPACT_ATOMS: atom_id res chain seq x y z
N MET A 1 -15.11 36.78 63.34
CA MET A 1 -15.04 36.30 61.94
C MET A 1 -13.99 35.21 61.89
N ALA A 2 -14.41 33.96 61.74
CA ALA A 2 -13.51 32.81 61.73
C ALA A 2 -12.62 32.87 60.49
N ASN A 3 -11.32 33.01 60.71
CA ASN A 3 -10.32 32.90 59.66
C ASN A 3 -10.24 31.42 59.27
N VAL A 4 -10.94 31.05 58.20
CA VAL A 4 -10.83 29.72 57.59
C VAL A 4 -9.44 29.67 56.95
N ILE A 5 -8.45 29.28 57.74
CA ILE A 5 -7.15 28.87 57.22
C ILE A 5 -7.46 27.60 56.44
N ALA A 6 -7.52 27.71 55.11
CA ALA A 6 -7.64 26.54 54.24
C ALA A 6 -6.53 25.56 54.65
N GLU A 7 -6.92 24.40 55.18
CA GLU A 7 -5.97 23.38 55.64
C GLU A 7 -5.03 23.05 54.49
N ARG A 8 -3.72 23.25 54.71
CA ARG A 8 -2.70 22.99 53.71
C ARG A 8 -2.59 21.49 53.48
N THR A 9 -3.22 21.01 52.41
CA THR A 9 -3.21 19.59 52.01
C THR A 9 -2.14 19.31 50.94
N LEU A 10 -1.73 18.04 50.81
CA LEU A 10 -0.81 17.62 49.74
C LEU A 10 -1.39 17.90 48.35
N GLN A 11 -2.71 17.82 48.18
CA GLN A 11 -3.41 18.13 46.93
C GLN A 11 -3.28 19.61 46.56
N ILE A 12 -3.41 20.52 47.53
CA ILE A 12 -3.22 21.96 47.30
C ILE A 12 -1.77 22.25 46.89
N ILE A 13 -0.79 21.65 47.59
CA ILE A 13 0.63 21.81 47.25
C ILE A 13 0.92 21.28 45.83
N ALA A 14 0.36 20.14 45.45
CA ALA A 14 0.52 19.60 44.10
C ALA A 14 -0.08 20.55 43.03
N ALA A 15 -1.26 21.13 43.30
CA ALA A 15 -1.86 22.12 42.41
C ALA A 15 -1.02 23.41 42.30
N GLU A 16 -0.47 23.91 43.41
CA GLU A 16 0.46 25.05 43.43
C GLU A 16 1.70 24.77 42.57
N ILE A 17 2.34 23.61 42.76
CA ILE A 17 3.52 23.18 41.99
C ILE A 17 3.20 23.10 40.49
N ASN A 18 2.07 22.48 40.13
CA ASN A 18 1.66 22.36 38.72
C ASN A 18 1.36 23.73 38.10
N SER A 19 0.70 24.63 38.84
CA SER A 19 0.47 26.01 38.38
C SER A 19 1.79 26.76 38.12
N ILE A 20 2.79 26.64 39.02
CA ILE A 20 4.10 27.28 38.83
C ILE A 20 4.81 26.70 37.61
N LYS A 21 4.78 25.37 37.45
CA LYS A 21 5.38 24.67 36.31
C LYS A 21 4.77 25.15 34.99
N ASP A 22 3.46 25.25 34.92
CA ASP A 22 2.74 25.70 33.72
C ASP A 22 3.07 27.15 33.37
N GLN A 23 3.05 28.05 34.36
CA GLN A 23 3.41 29.46 34.17
C GLN A 23 4.85 29.61 33.68
N ALA A 24 5.80 28.90 34.28
CA ALA A 24 7.20 28.91 33.86
C ALA A 24 7.36 28.37 32.43
N GLY A 25 6.65 27.29 32.09
CA GLY A 25 6.65 26.69 30.75
C GLY A 25 6.11 27.64 29.68
N ARG A 26 4.98 28.31 29.95
CA ARG A 26 4.40 29.34 29.06
C ARG A 26 5.34 30.50 28.86
N MET A 27 5.93 31.01 29.94
CA MET A 27 6.87 32.11 29.87
C MET A 27 8.08 31.74 29.02
N LEU A 28 8.61 30.53 29.19
CA LEU A 28 9.72 30.03 28.39
C LEU A 28 9.36 29.98 26.91
N LEU A 29 8.21 29.39 26.54
CA LEU A 29 7.74 29.34 25.16
C LEU A 29 7.64 30.74 24.54
N TYR A 30 7.01 31.68 25.25
CA TYR A 30 6.87 33.07 24.78
C TYR A 30 8.24 33.73 24.55
N ARG A 31 9.18 33.56 25.49
CA ARG A 31 10.54 34.10 25.34
C ARG A 31 11.28 33.44 24.18
N SER A 32 11.14 32.13 23.99
CA SER A 32 11.74 31.41 22.87
C SER A 32 11.23 31.91 21.52
N VAL A 33 9.93 32.19 21.41
CA VAL A 33 9.31 32.74 20.19
C VAL A 33 9.80 34.16 19.92
N GLU A 34 9.88 35.03 20.93
CA GLU A 34 10.44 36.37 20.75
C GLU A 34 11.93 36.34 20.37
N ILE A 35 12.71 35.43 20.94
CA ILE A 35 14.10 35.19 20.50
C ILE A 35 14.12 34.75 19.04
N GLY A 36 13.26 33.81 18.65
CA GLY A 36 13.09 33.38 17.25
C GLY A 36 12.82 34.54 16.31
N ARG A 37 11.92 35.46 16.68
CA ARG A 37 11.62 36.68 15.91
C ARG A 37 12.87 37.53 15.70
N ARG A 38 13.64 37.80 16.76
CA ARG A 38 14.90 38.59 16.67
C ARG A 38 15.97 37.88 15.87
N LEU A 39 16.04 36.56 15.96
CA LEU A 39 16.97 35.77 15.14
C LEU A 39 16.61 35.84 13.66
N THR A 40 15.32 35.79 13.31
CA THR A 40 14.85 35.99 11.93
C THR A 40 15.20 37.38 11.41
N GLU A 41 14.99 38.42 12.23
CA GLU A 41 15.39 39.80 11.91
C GLU A 41 16.91 39.89 11.69
N ALA A 42 17.72 39.45 12.66
CA ALA A 42 19.18 39.48 12.57
C ALA A 42 19.71 38.71 11.34
N LYS A 43 19.12 37.56 11.00
CA LYS A 43 19.54 36.76 9.84
C LYS A 43 19.40 37.50 8.52
N SER A 44 18.44 38.42 8.40
CA SER A 44 18.27 39.27 7.21
C SER A 44 19.35 40.35 7.07
N MET A 45 20.04 40.69 8.17
CA MET A 45 21.07 41.73 8.23
C MET A 45 22.50 41.18 8.16
N VAL A 46 22.69 39.91 8.51
CA VAL A 46 24.00 39.24 8.48
C VAL A 46 24.36 38.83 7.06
N LYS A 47 25.61 39.11 6.66
CA LYS A 47 26.14 38.73 5.34
C LYS A 47 26.12 37.21 5.14
N HIS A 48 25.91 36.77 3.90
CA HIS A 48 25.99 35.36 3.53
C HIS A 48 27.31 34.72 4.03
N GLY A 49 27.22 33.53 4.62
CA GLY A 49 28.36 32.79 5.17
C GLY A 49 28.77 33.17 6.60
N GLU A 50 28.34 34.32 7.14
CA GLU A 50 28.76 34.79 8.47
C GLU A 50 27.76 34.47 9.59
N TRP A 51 26.59 33.90 9.26
CA TRP A 51 25.52 33.58 10.21
C TRP A 51 25.97 32.70 11.38
N GLY A 52 26.73 31.63 11.10
CA GLY A 52 27.21 30.71 12.13
C GLY A 52 28.12 31.38 13.16
N LYS A 53 29.08 32.18 12.69
CA LYS A 53 30.03 32.91 13.55
C LYS A 53 29.31 33.99 14.37
N TRP A 54 28.35 34.68 13.76
CA TRP A 54 27.55 35.69 14.45
C TRP A 54 26.75 35.06 15.59
N LEU A 55 26.11 33.91 15.36
CA LEU A 55 25.37 33.20 16.40
C LEU A 55 26.25 32.81 17.59
N GLU A 56 27.44 32.27 17.32
CA GLU A 56 28.38 31.85 18.37
C GLU A 56 28.88 33.05 19.18
N ASN A 57 29.33 34.10 18.50
CA ASN A 57 30.00 35.23 19.13
C ASN A 57 29.04 36.23 19.79
N SER A 58 27.84 36.44 19.23
CA SER A 58 26.93 37.50 19.69
C SER A 58 25.82 37.03 20.62
N VAL A 59 25.36 35.77 20.48
CA VAL A 59 24.22 35.24 21.25
C VAL A 59 24.46 33.84 21.82
N SER A 60 25.66 33.28 21.62
CA SER A 60 26.06 31.95 22.12
C SER A 60 25.10 30.82 21.75
N TYR A 61 24.58 30.84 20.52
CA TYR A 61 23.72 29.79 19.99
C TYR A 61 24.40 28.94 18.92
N SER A 62 24.05 27.65 18.91
CA SER A 62 24.31 26.82 17.73
C SER A 62 23.31 27.16 16.62
N GLN A 63 23.67 26.84 15.38
CA GLN A 63 22.74 26.98 14.25
C GLN A 63 21.47 26.16 14.44
N SER A 64 21.56 24.96 15.01
CA SER A 64 20.40 24.08 15.25
C SER A 64 19.43 24.66 16.28
N THR A 65 19.93 25.27 17.36
CA THR A 65 19.10 25.95 18.36
C THR A 65 18.45 27.19 17.76
N ALA A 66 19.21 28.01 17.03
CA ALA A 66 18.67 29.21 16.37
C ALA A 66 17.56 28.86 15.38
N ASN A 67 17.77 27.83 14.54
CA ASN A 67 16.77 27.38 13.58
C ASN A 67 15.49 26.87 14.26
N LYS A 68 15.60 26.14 15.39
CA LYS A 68 14.42 25.72 16.17
C LYS A 68 13.62 26.90 16.71
N LEU A 69 14.29 27.89 17.29
CA LEU A 69 13.67 29.13 17.78
C LEU A 69 13.00 29.91 16.66
N MET A 70 13.65 30.05 15.51
CA MET A 70 13.08 30.72 14.33
C MET A 70 11.83 30.00 13.81
N ARG A 71 11.86 28.67 13.72
CA ARG A 71 10.68 27.86 13.34
C ARG A 71 9.54 28.00 14.34
N LEU A 72 9.84 28.06 15.64
CA LEU A 72 8.80 28.34 16.64
C LEU A 72 8.14 29.71 16.41
N TYR A 73 8.91 30.73 16.02
CA TYR A 73 8.34 32.03 15.69
C TYR A 73 7.49 32.00 14.43
N GLU A 74 7.95 31.33 13.38
CA GLU A 74 7.22 31.18 12.12
C GLU A 74 5.83 30.55 12.34
N GLU A 75 5.78 29.49 13.15
CA GLU A 75 4.58 28.66 13.32
C GLU A 75 3.63 29.17 14.43
N TYR A 76 4.20 29.72 15.51
CA TYR A 76 3.43 30.13 16.70
C TYR A 76 3.42 31.64 16.94
N GLY A 77 4.25 32.43 16.24
CA GLY A 77 4.43 33.86 16.51
C GLY A 77 3.16 34.68 16.37
N ALA A 78 2.42 34.51 15.28
CA ALA A 78 1.15 35.21 15.06
C ALA A 78 0.09 34.80 16.12
N LYS A 79 0.01 33.49 16.40
CA LYS A 79 -0.97 32.91 17.34
C LYS A 79 -0.74 33.39 18.78
N LEU A 80 0.52 33.41 19.23
CA LEU A 80 0.88 33.89 20.57
C LEU A 80 0.75 35.41 20.73
N THR A 81 0.98 36.17 19.64
CA THR A 81 0.77 37.63 19.65
C THR A 81 -0.73 37.96 19.75
N ALA A 82 -1.58 37.28 18.99
CA ALA A 82 -3.03 37.44 19.07
C ALA A 82 -3.62 37.07 20.45
N ALA A 83 -3.08 36.04 21.10
CA ALA A 83 -3.47 35.66 22.46
C ALA A 83 -3.09 36.72 23.51
N ARG A 84 -2.01 37.50 23.28
CA ARG A 84 -1.58 38.58 24.16
C ARG A 84 -2.47 39.82 24.03
N ASP A 85 -2.91 40.14 22.82
CA ASP A 85 -3.67 41.36 22.54
C ASP A 85 -5.18 41.21 22.85
N GLY A 86 -5.61 40.04 23.33
CA GLY A 86 -6.99 39.77 23.74
C GLY A 86 -7.97 39.63 22.57
N SER A 87 -7.47 39.57 21.33
CA SER A 87 -8.26 39.66 20.11
C SER A 87 -8.85 38.33 19.63
N ASN A 88 -8.39 37.20 20.17
CA ASN A 88 -8.93 35.86 19.90
C ASN A 88 -8.89 35.03 21.20
N SER A 89 -10.06 34.76 21.78
CA SER A 89 -10.22 33.92 22.98
C SER A 89 -10.18 32.42 22.70
N ASP A 90 -10.06 32.02 21.43
CA ASP A 90 -9.85 30.63 21.00
C ASP A 90 -8.39 30.26 21.30
N SER A 91 -8.17 30.10 22.61
CA SER A 91 -6.87 30.05 23.26
C SER A 91 -6.11 28.86 22.75
N TYR A 92 -5.00 29.12 22.06
CA TYR A 92 -4.01 28.10 21.79
C TYR A 92 -3.73 27.30 23.09
N PRO A 93 -3.62 25.96 23.03
CA PRO A 93 -3.50 25.15 24.23
C PRO A 93 -2.37 25.64 25.12
N ASN A 94 -2.48 25.39 26.43
CA ASN A 94 -1.42 25.64 27.40
C ASN A 94 -0.18 24.79 27.08
N LEU A 95 0.62 25.22 26.11
CA LEU A 95 1.80 24.49 25.68
C LEU A 95 3.03 24.96 26.42
N SER A 96 3.80 23.99 26.89
CA SER A 96 5.20 24.19 27.25
C SER A 96 6.07 24.31 26.01
N TYR A 97 7.25 24.91 26.17
CA TYR A 97 8.29 24.99 25.13
C TYR A 97 8.55 23.62 24.46
N THR A 98 8.67 22.56 25.27
CA THR A 98 9.01 21.23 24.74
C THR A 98 7.86 20.63 23.94
N GLN A 99 6.61 20.82 24.37
CA GLN A 99 5.44 20.36 23.61
C GLN A 99 5.34 21.10 22.27
N ALA A 100 5.55 22.42 22.25
CA ALA A 100 5.56 23.20 21.00
C ALA A 100 6.64 22.72 20.01
N ILE A 101 7.83 22.37 20.51
CA ILE A 101 8.90 21.78 19.68
C ILE A 101 8.51 20.40 19.14
N ILE A 102 7.86 19.54 19.94
CA ILE A 102 7.43 18.22 19.48
C ILE A 102 6.36 18.36 18.39
N LEU A 103 5.41 19.28 18.56
CA LEU A 103 4.37 19.56 17.57
C LEU A 103 4.90 20.14 16.25
N LEU A 104 6.14 20.64 16.19
CA LEU A 104 6.77 20.99 14.90
C LEU A 104 7.07 19.77 14.02
N GLY A 105 7.02 18.55 14.59
CA GLY A 105 7.04 17.29 13.83
C GLY A 105 5.67 16.91 13.23
N VAL A 106 4.61 17.61 13.62
CA VAL A 106 3.27 17.49 13.04
C VAL A 106 3.15 18.52 11.91
N PRO A 107 2.68 18.12 10.70
CA PRO A 107 2.36 19.06 9.63
C PRO A 107 1.45 20.19 10.12
N GLU A 108 1.64 21.40 9.60
CA GLU A 108 0.92 22.59 10.08
C GLU A 108 -0.60 22.41 9.96
N GLU A 109 -1.04 21.83 8.85
CA GLU A 109 -2.44 21.61 8.49
C GLU A 109 -3.12 20.59 9.42
N GLU A 110 -2.36 19.65 10.00
CA GLU A 110 -2.87 18.61 10.88
C GLU A 110 -2.74 18.98 12.37
N ARG A 111 -1.95 20.00 12.69
CA ARG A 111 -1.58 20.30 14.09
C ARG A 111 -2.76 20.68 14.95
N GLU A 112 -3.71 21.44 14.39
CA GLU A 112 -4.92 21.86 15.12
C GLU A 112 -5.83 20.67 15.40
N SER A 113 -6.08 19.82 14.41
CA SER A 113 -6.84 18.57 14.58
C SER A 113 -6.17 17.62 15.58
N PHE A 114 -4.84 17.44 15.45
CA PHE A 114 -4.06 16.61 16.37
C PHE A 114 -4.17 17.09 17.81
N MET A 115 -4.09 18.42 18.04
CA MET A 115 -4.24 19.00 19.37
C MET A 115 -5.66 18.86 19.93
N ALA A 116 -6.69 18.96 19.07
CA ALA A 116 -8.08 18.78 19.46
C ALA A 116 -8.39 17.33 19.86
N GLU A 117 -7.76 16.35 19.21
CA GLU A 117 -7.99 14.92 19.45
C GLU A 117 -7.21 14.37 20.65
N ASN A 118 -6.05 14.93 20.99
CA ASN A 118 -5.09 14.31 21.93
C ASN A 118 -4.93 14.98 23.30
N ASP A 119 -5.73 16.00 23.67
CA ASP A 119 -5.54 16.80 24.90
C ASP A 119 -4.05 17.08 25.22
N VAL A 120 -3.38 17.74 24.26
CA VAL A 120 -1.93 17.95 24.32
C VAL A 120 -1.50 18.75 25.56
N ALA A 121 -2.39 19.58 26.12
CA ALA A 121 -2.13 20.34 27.35
C ALA A 121 -2.02 19.43 28.58
N GLY A 122 -2.81 18.35 28.64
CA GLY A 122 -2.75 17.35 29.72
C GLY A 122 -1.60 16.34 29.56
N MET A 123 -1.12 16.12 28.34
CA MET A 123 -0.07 15.13 28.06
C MET A 123 1.31 15.54 28.59
N SER A 124 2.01 14.58 29.20
CA SER A 124 3.45 14.71 29.44
C SER A 124 4.22 14.75 28.12
N THR A 125 5.43 15.31 28.16
CA THR A 125 6.37 15.31 27.02
C THR A 125 6.62 13.91 26.46
N ARG A 126 6.59 12.86 27.31
CA ARG A 126 6.80 11.47 26.87
C ARG A 126 5.59 10.94 26.12
N GLU A 127 4.40 11.17 26.64
CA GLU A 127 3.13 10.78 26.00
C GLU A 127 2.96 11.49 24.66
N LEU A 128 3.21 12.80 24.60
CA LEU A 128 3.12 13.53 23.33
C LEU A 128 4.11 13.01 22.27
N LYS A 129 5.35 12.68 22.66
CA LYS A 129 6.32 12.04 21.75
C LYS A 129 5.90 10.65 21.31
N GLN A 130 5.12 9.95 22.11
CA GLN A 130 4.60 8.63 21.77
C GLN A 130 3.44 8.79 20.78
N ALA A 131 2.48 9.68 21.08
CA ALA A 131 1.35 9.96 20.21
C ALA A 131 1.76 10.42 18.79
N VAL A 132 2.76 11.32 18.69
CA VAL A 132 3.30 11.73 17.38
C VAL A 132 3.93 10.57 16.63
N ARG A 133 4.66 9.68 17.33
CA ARG A 133 5.28 8.50 16.70
C ARG A 133 4.26 7.48 16.23
N GLU A 134 3.27 7.16 17.06
CA GLU A 134 2.18 6.24 16.70
C GLU A 134 1.39 6.75 15.50
N ARG A 135 1.15 8.07 15.43
CA ARG A 135 0.54 8.69 14.26
C ARG A 135 1.42 8.52 13.01
N ASP A 136 2.72 8.78 13.11
CA ASP A 136 3.64 8.66 11.97
C ASP A 136 3.75 7.22 11.47
N GLU A 137 3.81 6.26 12.40
CA GLU A 137 3.80 4.82 12.11
C GLU A 137 2.48 4.41 11.42
N ALA A 138 1.33 4.83 11.96
CA ALA A 138 0.03 4.56 11.36
C ALA A 138 -0.13 5.19 9.96
N LEU A 139 0.41 6.38 9.73
CA LEU A 139 0.41 7.04 8.42
C LEU A 139 1.28 6.27 7.41
N ASN A 140 2.46 5.81 7.85
CA ASN A 140 3.34 5.00 7.02
C ASN A 140 2.68 3.66 6.65
N GLU A 141 2.15 2.93 7.64
CA GLU A 141 1.43 1.68 7.43
C GLU A 141 0.23 1.85 6.49
N LYS A 142 -0.57 2.91 6.68
CA LYS A 142 -1.69 3.23 5.77
C LYS A 142 -1.22 3.45 4.34
N THR A 143 -0.10 4.15 4.15
CA THR A 143 0.48 4.42 2.84
C THR A 143 0.98 3.13 2.19
N GLU A 144 1.67 2.28 2.94
CA GLU A 144 2.12 0.96 2.48
C GLU A 144 0.95 0.06 2.07
N LEU A 145 -0.10 -0.01 2.91
CA LEU A 145 -1.32 -0.75 2.61
C LEU A 145 -2.04 -0.21 1.36
N GLN A 146 -2.10 1.10 1.17
CA GLN A 146 -2.73 1.70 -0.01
C GLN A 146 -1.95 1.42 -1.29
N ASN A 147 -0.62 1.43 -1.23
CA ASN A 147 0.24 1.04 -2.34
C ASN A 147 0.06 -0.45 -2.68
N ALA A 148 0.05 -1.33 -1.66
CA ALA A 148 -0.19 -2.75 -1.85
C ALA A 148 -1.58 -3.03 -2.43
N LEU A 149 -2.61 -2.32 -1.98
CA LEU A 149 -3.97 -2.43 -2.52
C LEU A 149 -4.01 -2.04 -4.01
N THR A 150 -3.36 -0.94 -4.38
CA THR A 150 -3.30 -0.46 -5.77
C THR A 150 -2.57 -1.47 -6.67
N ALA A 151 -1.45 -2.03 -6.18
CA ALA A 151 -0.71 -3.07 -6.90
C ALA A 151 -1.55 -4.34 -7.10
N ASN A 152 -2.23 -4.79 -6.05
CA ASN A 152 -3.11 -5.96 -6.12
C ASN A 152 -4.30 -5.74 -7.06
N GLN A 153 -4.89 -4.54 -7.08
CA GLN A 153 -5.94 -4.18 -8.04
C GLN A 153 -5.43 -4.28 -9.48
N GLY A 154 -4.22 -3.79 -9.76
CA GLY A 154 -3.56 -3.95 -11.07
C GLY A 154 -3.42 -5.43 -11.47
N ALA A 155 -2.87 -6.25 -10.58
CA ALA A 155 -2.71 -7.69 -10.83
C ALA A 155 -4.06 -8.39 -11.07
N VAL A 156 -5.09 -8.06 -10.31
CA VAL A 156 -6.45 -8.62 -10.51
C VAL A 156 -7.02 -8.22 -11.87
N THR A 157 -6.82 -6.98 -12.31
CA THR A 157 -7.30 -6.55 -13.64
C THR A 157 -6.59 -7.28 -14.78
N GLU A 158 -5.28 -7.51 -14.65
CA GLU A 158 -4.47 -8.24 -15.63
C GLU A 158 -4.91 -9.71 -15.72
N ILE A 159 -4.99 -10.41 -14.58
CA ILE A 159 -5.48 -11.79 -14.49
C ILE A 159 -6.90 -11.92 -15.06
N THR A 160 -7.76 -10.92 -14.81
CA THR A 160 -9.14 -10.92 -15.34
C THR A 160 -9.15 -10.80 -16.86
N SER A 161 -8.30 -9.94 -17.43
CA SER A 161 -8.16 -9.78 -18.88
C SER A 161 -7.62 -11.05 -19.54
N GLU A 162 -6.55 -11.63 -18.99
CA GLU A 162 -5.97 -12.88 -19.48
C GLU A 162 -6.99 -14.03 -19.45
N ARG A 163 -7.75 -14.15 -18.36
CA ARG A 163 -8.84 -15.14 -18.24
C ARG A 163 -9.90 -14.96 -19.32
N ASP A 164 -10.31 -13.73 -19.58
CA ASP A 164 -11.36 -13.44 -20.57
C ASP A 164 -10.86 -13.71 -22.01
N GLU A 165 -9.59 -13.42 -22.29
CA GLU A 165 -8.93 -13.80 -23.56
C GLU A 165 -8.85 -15.31 -23.74
N LEU A 166 -8.38 -16.04 -22.73
CA LEU A 166 -8.32 -17.50 -22.75
C LEU A 166 -9.70 -18.12 -22.94
N ARG A 167 -10.74 -17.57 -22.29
CA ARG A 167 -12.13 -18.01 -22.46
C ARG A 167 -12.61 -17.80 -23.89
N LYS A 168 -12.27 -16.66 -24.51
CA LYS A 168 -12.60 -16.38 -25.91
C LYS A 168 -11.90 -17.37 -26.84
N GLN A 169 -10.61 -17.63 -26.64
CA GLN A 169 -9.85 -18.61 -27.43
C GLN A 169 -10.45 -20.02 -27.32
N ALA A 170 -10.76 -20.47 -26.10
CA ALA A 170 -11.39 -21.77 -25.85
C ALA A 170 -12.76 -21.89 -26.57
N SER A 171 -13.59 -20.85 -26.50
CA SER A 171 -14.88 -20.84 -27.21
C SER A 171 -14.73 -20.91 -28.74
N GLY A 172 -13.72 -20.21 -29.30
CA GLY A 172 -13.44 -20.22 -30.73
C GLY A 172 -12.97 -21.60 -31.23
N LEU A 173 -12.09 -22.26 -30.47
CA LEU A 173 -11.65 -23.63 -30.77
C LEU A 173 -12.81 -24.63 -30.70
N GLN A 174 -13.69 -24.50 -29.72
CA GLN A 174 -14.87 -25.35 -29.59
C GLN A 174 -15.84 -25.18 -30.77
N ALA A 175 -16.08 -23.94 -31.22
CA ALA A 175 -16.90 -23.68 -32.41
C ALA A 175 -16.28 -24.27 -33.69
N ALA A 176 -14.95 -24.22 -33.82
CA ALA A 176 -14.23 -24.82 -34.95
C ALA A 176 -14.34 -26.36 -34.96
N ILE A 177 -14.27 -27.00 -33.78
CA ILE A 177 -14.50 -28.44 -33.62
C ILE A 177 -15.93 -28.81 -34.03
N GLN A 178 -16.94 -28.09 -33.52
CA GLN A 178 -18.35 -28.32 -33.87
C GLN A 178 -18.61 -28.18 -35.37
N THR A 179 -18.03 -27.16 -36.00
CA THR A 179 -18.18 -26.95 -37.46
C THR A 179 -17.60 -28.12 -38.26
N LYS A 180 -16.45 -28.65 -37.86
CA LYS A 180 -15.85 -29.83 -38.50
C LYS A 180 -16.67 -31.10 -38.27
N GLU A 181 -17.24 -31.26 -37.07
CA GLU A 181 -18.13 -32.38 -36.75
C GLU A 181 -19.42 -32.35 -37.58
N LEU A 182 -20.05 -31.17 -37.72
CA LEU A 182 -21.19 -30.99 -38.62
C LEU A 182 -20.84 -31.29 -40.08
N THR A 183 -19.66 -30.87 -40.55
CA THR A 183 -19.19 -31.16 -41.91
C THR A 183 -19.06 -32.67 -42.15
N ILE A 184 -18.50 -33.41 -41.18
CA ILE A 184 -18.40 -34.87 -41.25
C ILE A 184 -19.79 -35.50 -41.29
N LYS A 185 -20.73 -35.02 -40.46
CA LYS A 185 -22.11 -35.51 -40.45
C LYS A 185 -22.80 -35.31 -41.80
N THR A 186 -22.69 -34.12 -42.39
CA THR A 186 -23.25 -33.82 -43.72
C THR A 186 -22.65 -34.72 -44.81
N LEU A 187 -21.34 -35.00 -44.75
CA LEU A 187 -20.71 -35.93 -45.69
C LEU A 187 -21.22 -37.36 -45.50
N GLN A 188 -21.45 -37.80 -44.27
CA GLN A 188 -22.04 -39.10 -43.96
C GLN A 188 -23.49 -39.22 -44.47
N GLU A 189 -24.30 -38.17 -44.33
CA GLU A 189 -25.66 -38.13 -44.88
C GLU A 189 -25.66 -38.21 -46.42
N LYS A 190 -24.75 -37.48 -47.09
CA LYS A 190 -24.55 -37.57 -48.55
C LYS A 190 -24.09 -38.96 -49.00
N LEU A 191 -23.26 -39.63 -48.20
CA LEU A 191 -22.84 -41.00 -48.46
C LEU A 191 -24.04 -41.96 -48.38
N ALA A 192 -24.88 -41.82 -47.35
CA ALA A 192 -26.07 -42.65 -47.19
C ALA A 192 -27.03 -42.50 -48.37
N ALA A 193 -27.34 -41.26 -48.77
CA ALA A 193 -28.19 -40.98 -49.94
C ALA A 193 -27.58 -41.54 -51.23
N ALA A 194 -26.27 -41.38 -51.45
CA ALA A 194 -25.60 -41.95 -52.62
C ALA A 194 -25.62 -43.48 -52.66
N LYS A 195 -25.71 -44.15 -51.50
CA LYS A 195 -25.87 -45.61 -51.41
C LYS A 195 -27.31 -46.05 -51.67
N GLU A 196 -28.31 -45.26 -51.26
CA GLU A 196 -29.73 -45.50 -51.57
C GLU A 196 -30.05 -45.28 -53.05
N ASP A 197 -29.47 -44.25 -53.68
CA ASP A 197 -29.71 -43.89 -55.09
C ASP A 197 -28.93 -44.76 -56.10
N GLU A 198 -28.31 -45.86 -55.66
CA GLU A 198 -27.42 -46.72 -56.48
C GLU A 198 -26.37 -45.93 -57.28
N ALA A 199 -25.81 -44.87 -56.69
CA ALA A 199 -24.81 -44.05 -57.34
C ALA A 199 -23.57 -44.87 -57.70
N SER A 200 -22.83 -44.44 -58.73
CA SER A 200 -21.66 -45.16 -59.21
C SER A 200 -20.64 -45.42 -58.10
N ALA A 201 -20.00 -46.60 -58.14
CA ALA A 201 -18.98 -47.02 -57.17
C ALA A 201 -17.88 -45.96 -56.99
N GLY A 202 -17.53 -45.22 -58.05
CA GLY A 202 -16.58 -44.12 -58.00
C GLY A 202 -17.04 -42.93 -57.13
N LYS A 203 -18.34 -42.59 -57.15
CA LYS A 203 -18.90 -41.51 -56.32
C LYS A 203 -18.97 -41.91 -54.84
N ILE A 204 -19.31 -43.17 -54.55
CA ILE A 204 -19.29 -43.71 -53.19
C ILE A 204 -17.86 -43.73 -52.64
N ALA A 205 -16.90 -44.24 -53.41
CA ALA A 205 -15.48 -44.29 -53.01
C ALA A 205 -14.89 -42.89 -52.78
N ALA A 206 -15.29 -41.89 -53.57
CA ALA A 206 -14.87 -40.50 -53.35
C ALA A 206 -15.40 -39.93 -52.02
N LEU A 207 -16.69 -40.13 -51.71
CA LEU A 207 -17.29 -39.69 -50.44
C LEU A 207 -16.68 -40.40 -49.22
N GLU A 208 -16.40 -41.70 -49.31
CA GLU A 208 -15.73 -42.44 -48.23
C GLU A 208 -14.31 -41.92 -47.99
N LYS A 209 -13.58 -41.60 -49.07
CA LYS A 209 -12.25 -40.98 -48.98
C LYS A 209 -12.31 -39.60 -48.31
N ASP A 210 -13.29 -38.78 -48.67
CA ASP A 210 -13.45 -37.43 -48.13
C ASP A 210 -13.84 -37.47 -46.64
N ILE A 211 -14.74 -38.37 -46.24
CA ILE A 211 -15.10 -38.60 -44.83
C ILE A 211 -13.86 -39.02 -44.03
N LYS A 212 -13.09 -39.99 -44.54
CA LYS A 212 -11.89 -40.49 -43.86
C LYS A 212 -10.84 -39.39 -43.73
N ALA A 213 -10.63 -38.58 -44.77
CA ALA A 213 -9.72 -37.44 -44.73
C ALA A 213 -10.17 -36.37 -43.72
N ALA A 214 -11.48 -36.08 -43.65
CA ALA A 214 -12.05 -35.14 -42.68
C ALA A 214 -11.93 -35.65 -41.23
N GLN A 215 -12.18 -36.94 -41.00
CA GLN A 215 -12.01 -37.58 -39.69
C GLN A 215 -10.55 -37.58 -39.23
N VAL A 216 -9.61 -37.95 -40.10
CA VAL A 216 -8.17 -37.90 -39.79
C VAL A 216 -7.75 -36.47 -39.43
N LYS A 217 -8.18 -35.46 -40.19
CA LYS A 217 -7.92 -34.06 -39.87
C LYS A 217 -8.54 -33.63 -38.53
N LEU A 218 -9.76 -34.06 -38.22
CA LEU A 218 -10.40 -33.74 -36.94
C LEU A 218 -9.64 -34.38 -35.77
N SER A 219 -9.31 -35.67 -35.87
CA SER A 219 -8.56 -36.40 -34.85
C SER A 219 -7.16 -35.81 -34.65
N ALA A 220 -6.45 -35.48 -35.74
CA ALA A 220 -5.14 -34.82 -35.65
C ALA A 220 -5.22 -33.46 -34.94
N ASN A 221 -6.24 -32.65 -35.24
CA ASN A 221 -6.46 -31.38 -34.54
C ASN A 221 -6.79 -31.57 -33.06
N LYS A 222 -7.63 -32.56 -32.70
CA LYS A 222 -7.94 -32.90 -31.30
C LYS A 222 -6.69 -33.35 -30.55
N VAL A 223 -5.86 -34.21 -31.16
CA VAL A 223 -4.57 -34.63 -30.59
C VAL A 223 -3.64 -33.44 -30.39
N SER A 224 -3.49 -32.57 -31.39
CA SER A 224 -2.65 -31.38 -31.28
C SER A 224 -3.12 -30.42 -30.18
N PHE A 225 -4.44 -30.24 -30.03
CA PHE A 225 -5.02 -29.43 -28.95
C PHE A 225 -4.72 -30.04 -27.57
N LEU A 226 -4.99 -31.33 -27.37
CA LEU A 226 -4.72 -32.01 -26.10
C LEU A 226 -3.23 -32.01 -25.76
N TYR A 227 -2.36 -32.19 -26.76
CA TYR A 227 -0.92 -32.09 -26.59
C TYR A 227 -0.50 -30.72 -26.08
N ASN A 228 -0.95 -29.64 -26.74
CA ASN A 228 -0.62 -28.27 -26.32
C ASN A 228 -1.15 -27.96 -24.91
N ASN A 229 -2.36 -28.44 -24.59
CA ASN A 229 -2.93 -28.23 -23.26
C ASN A 229 -2.11 -28.95 -22.17
N ILE A 230 -1.74 -30.21 -22.40
CA ILE A 230 -0.90 -30.97 -21.47
C ILE A 230 0.47 -30.29 -21.30
N ALA A 231 1.08 -29.82 -22.39
CA ALA A 231 2.37 -29.14 -22.34
C ALA A 231 2.29 -27.87 -21.48
N ASN A 232 1.28 -27.03 -21.68
CA ASN A 232 1.10 -25.79 -20.93
C ASN A 232 0.85 -26.04 -19.44
N GLU A 233 -0.08 -26.94 -19.11
CA GLU A 233 -0.42 -27.31 -17.72
C GLU A 233 0.81 -27.92 -17.00
N PHE A 234 1.62 -28.68 -17.73
CA PHE A 234 2.84 -29.25 -17.19
C PHE A 234 3.92 -28.18 -16.92
N GLU A 235 4.05 -27.18 -17.78
CA GLU A 235 4.94 -26.03 -17.51
C GLU A 235 4.49 -25.24 -16.28
N GLU A 236 3.19 -24.99 -16.11
CA GLU A 236 2.66 -24.32 -14.92
C GLU A 236 2.93 -25.11 -13.64
N LEU A 237 2.71 -26.43 -13.68
CA LEU A 237 3.04 -27.34 -12.59
C LEU A 237 4.51 -27.24 -12.19
N LEU A 238 5.43 -27.18 -13.15
CA LEU A 238 6.87 -27.01 -12.88
C LEU A 238 7.19 -25.66 -12.24
N LYS A 239 6.51 -24.58 -12.65
CA LYS A 239 6.66 -23.25 -12.03
C LYS A 239 6.22 -23.27 -10.58
N GLU A 240 5.07 -23.86 -10.27
CA GLU A 240 4.57 -23.97 -8.89
C GLU A 240 5.47 -24.84 -8.01
N LEU A 241 5.96 -25.97 -8.54
CA LEU A 241 6.97 -26.77 -7.85
C LEU A 241 8.22 -25.97 -7.53
N THR A 242 8.69 -25.14 -8.46
CA THR A 242 9.89 -24.29 -8.26
C THR A 242 9.65 -23.24 -7.17
N LYS A 243 8.46 -22.64 -7.12
CA LYS A 243 8.06 -21.70 -6.05
C LYS A 243 7.96 -22.36 -4.68
N LEU A 244 7.56 -23.64 -4.64
CA LEU A 244 7.44 -24.41 -3.40
C LEU A 244 8.82 -24.74 -2.78
N ALA A 245 9.87 -24.90 -3.59
CA ALA A 245 11.20 -25.29 -3.13
C ALA A 245 11.77 -24.42 -1.98
N PRO A 246 11.75 -23.07 -2.04
CA PRO A 246 12.21 -22.24 -0.93
C PRO A 246 11.22 -22.15 0.25
N ALA A 247 9.93 -22.45 0.03
CA ALA A 247 8.90 -22.32 1.07
C ALA A 247 8.75 -23.58 1.92
N ASP A 248 8.82 -24.76 1.31
CA ASP A 248 8.71 -26.07 1.95
C ASP A 248 9.48 -27.14 1.14
N PRO A 249 10.75 -27.40 1.49
CA PRO A 249 11.60 -28.37 0.80
C PRO A 249 11.08 -29.82 0.88
N GLU A 250 10.43 -30.21 1.98
CA GLU A 250 9.89 -31.57 2.15
C GLU A 250 8.67 -31.77 1.24
N ALA A 251 7.75 -30.79 1.21
CA ALA A 251 6.60 -30.84 0.30
C ALA A 251 7.04 -30.81 -1.16
N HIS A 252 8.08 -30.02 -1.50
CA HIS A 252 8.65 -29.99 -2.84
C HIS A 252 9.12 -31.37 -3.32
N GLU A 253 9.96 -32.07 -2.53
CA GLU A 253 10.46 -33.39 -2.92
C GLU A 253 9.34 -34.45 -2.99
N LYS A 254 8.34 -34.36 -2.11
CA LYS A 254 7.15 -35.23 -2.18
C LYS A 254 6.39 -35.05 -3.50
N TYR A 255 5.97 -33.83 -3.82
CA TYR A 255 5.19 -33.57 -5.04
C TYR A 255 5.99 -33.84 -6.32
N LYS A 256 7.29 -33.54 -6.32
CA LYS A 256 8.19 -33.91 -7.42
C LYS A 256 8.23 -35.42 -7.66
N GLY A 257 8.25 -36.23 -6.60
CA GLY A 257 8.15 -37.69 -6.67
C GLY A 257 6.81 -38.16 -7.26
N GLU A 258 5.69 -37.57 -6.82
CA GLU A 258 4.35 -37.87 -7.34
C GLU A 258 4.23 -37.53 -8.84
N VAL A 259 4.72 -36.36 -9.25
CA VAL A 259 4.73 -35.92 -10.65
C VAL A 259 5.60 -36.84 -11.51
N SER A 260 6.78 -37.22 -11.04
CA SER A 260 7.66 -38.18 -11.73
C SER A 260 6.99 -39.54 -11.90
N GLY A 261 6.29 -40.03 -10.87
CA GLY A 261 5.53 -41.28 -10.93
C GLY A 261 4.35 -41.21 -11.91
N LEU A 262 3.68 -40.06 -12.01
CA LEU A 262 2.62 -39.84 -12.99
C LEU A 262 3.16 -39.86 -14.42
N ILE A 263 4.28 -39.18 -14.68
CA ILE A 263 4.94 -39.17 -16.01
C ILE A 263 5.32 -40.59 -16.42
N GLY A 264 5.89 -41.38 -15.50
CA GLY A 264 6.21 -42.80 -15.76
C GLY A 264 4.99 -43.61 -16.21
N LYS A 265 3.87 -43.49 -15.48
CA LYS A 265 2.61 -44.17 -15.83
C LYS A 265 2.02 -43.71 -17.16
N ILE A 266 2.19 -42.44 -17.51
CA ILE A 266 1.75 -41.91 -18.81
C ILE A 266 2.64 -42.48 -19.93
N GLY A 267 3.95 -42.52 -19.72
CA GLY A 267 4.92 -43.06 -20.67
C GLY A 267 4.70 -44.55 -20.99
N GLU A 268 4.26 -45.35 -20.02
CA GLU A 268 3.92 -46.76 -20.23
C GLU A 268 2.69 -46.99 -21.13
N ARG A 269 1.85 -45.97 -21.33
CA ARG A 269 0.58 -46.04 -22.07
C ARG A 269 0.65 -45.48 -23.49
N LEU A 270 1.76 -44.83 -23.85
CA LEU A 270 2.03 -44.26 -25.17
C LEU A 270 2.85 -45.24 -26.01
#